data_AF-A0A928IWU3-F1
#
_entry.id   AF-A0A928IWU3-F1
#
_cell.length_a   1.000
_cell.length_b   1.000
_cell.length_c   1.000
_cell.angle_alpha   90.00
_cell.angle_beta   90.00
_cell.angle_gamma   90.00
#
_symmetry.space_group_name_H-M   'P 1'
#
loop_
_entity.id
_entity.type
_entity.pdbx_description
1 polymer ?
#
loop_
_entity_poly.entity_id
_entity_poly.type
_entity_poly.pdbx_seq_one_letter_code
_entity_poly.pdbx_strand_id
1 'polypeptide(L)'
;MKLYAPAYYKKFKCIADKCDHSCCIGWEIDIDETTLNKYQNLQNGYASNIKESISWEETPHFKLCDRDRCPHLDENGLCKIILNAGEGYLCDICREHPRFYNFTDVAEIGLGMSCREAARIILSSQNYDVMEEIGEDSATDELINFNGRKERKKIYEILQNQSFDYKTKIEMIKQKYKIETYDDTFWLKIIDSLEYLDNSHKALFLTYSSQKCPFGVDEYLERALAYFIYRHCTEAFDNEDFTSRLSFCLFCESLLASLICNQKAKTLQEISVLASIISEEIEYSEDNTQSLMYC
;
A
#
# COMPACT_ATOMS: atom_id res chain seq x y z
N MET A 1 -20.32 -1.19 -12.95
CA MET A 1 -20.52 -0.86 -11.52
C MET A 1 -20.00 0.55 -11.28
N LYS A 2 -20.59 1.34 -10.38
CA LYS A 2 -20.04 2.68 -10.09
C LYS A 2 -18.67 2.55 -9.44
N LEU A 3 -17.73 3.41 -9.85
CA LEU A 3 -16.36 3.45 -9.33
C LEU A 3 -16.16 4.65 -8.41
N TYR A 4 -15.72 4.39 -7.19
CA TYR A 4 -15.44 5.41 -6.18
C TYR A 4 -13.96 5.43 -5.80
N ALA A 5 -13.45 6.61 -5.44
CA ALA A 5 -12.10 6.75 -4.88
C ALA A 5 -12.07 7.77 -3.74
N PRO A 6 -11.12 7.69 -2.80
CA PRO A 6 -10.90 8.76 -1.84
C PRO A 6 -10.60 10.08 -2.56
N ALA A 7 -11.06 11.22 -2.06
CA ALA A 7 -10.93 12.52 -2.73
C ALA A 7 -9.47 12.93 -3.00
N TYR A 8 -8.51 12.37 -2.25
CA TYR A 8 -7.08 12.60 -2.46
C TYR A 8 -6.51 11.80 -3.64
N TYR A 9 -7.19 10.76 -4.13
CA TYR A 9 -6.73 9.86 -5.20
C TYR A 9 -6.27 10.64 -6.44
N LYS A 10 -7.08 11.62 -6.89
CA LYS A 10 -6.80 12.46 -8.08
C LYS A 10 -5.56 13.34 -7.95
N LYS A 11 -4.98 13.47 -6.76
CA LYS A 11 -3.75 14.24 -6.53
C LYS A 11 -2.50 13.45 -6.90
N PHE A 12 -2.61 12.13 -7.05
CA PHE A 12 -1.47 11.28 -7.31
C PHE A 12 -0.92 11.50 -8.72
N LYS A 13 0.38 11.76 -8.77
CA LYS A 13 1.18 11.73 -9.99
C LYS A 13 2.58 11.27 -9.59
N CYS A 14 3.15 10.33 -10.35
CA CYS A 14 4.54 9.94 -10.15
C CYS A 14 5.45 11.18 -10.24
N ILE A 15 6.31 11.35 -9.23
CA ILE A 15 7.26 12.47 -9.16
C ILE A 15 8.59 12.17 -9.85
N ALA A 16 8.69 11.01 -10.52
CA ALA A 16 9.79 10.58 -11.37
C ALA A 16 11.16 10.69 -10.67
N ASP A 17 12.10 11.42 -11.27
CA ASP A 17 13.47 11.65 -10.80
C ASP A 17 13.57 12.31 -9.41
N LYS A 18 12.47 12.86 -8.89
CA LYS A 18 12.42 13.43 -7.54
C LYS A 18 12.13 12.38 -6.46
N CYS A 19 11.78 11.16 -6.84
CA CYS A 19 11.53 10.08 -5.89
C CYS A 19 12.86 9.50 -5.42
N ASP A 20 13.07 9.45 -4.11
CA ASP A 20 14.21 8.79 -3.47
C ASP A 20 14.01 7.27 -3.30
N HIS A 21 12.90 6.75 -3.84
CA HIS A 21 12.55 5.34 -3.97
C HIS A 21 12.27 5.00 -5.42
N SER A 22 12.51 3.76 -5.80
CA SER A 22 12.18 3.29 -7.14
C SER A 22 11.37 2.01 -7.06
N CYS A 23 10.13 2.08 -7.54
CA CYS A 23 9.28 0.92 -7.77
C CYS A 23 9.78 0.06 -8.94
N CYS A 24 10.98 0.30 -9.47
CA CYS A 24 11.61 -0.51 -10.51
C CYS A 24 12.77 -1.35 -9.96
N ILE A 25 12.75 -1.65 -8.65
CA ILE A 25 13.77 -2.42 -7.93
C ILE A 25 13.07 -3.39 -6.98
N GLY A 26 13.56 -4.63 -6.91
CA GLY A 26 13.20 -5.58 -5.84
C GLY A 26 11.97 -6.46 -6.12
N TRP A 27 11.41 -6.41 -7.33
CA TRP A 27 10.29 -7.27 -7.75
C TRP A 27 10.30 -7.48 -9.26
N GLU A 28 9.76 -8.62 -9.68
CA GLU A 28 9.61 -8.98 -11.08
C GLU A 28 8.49 -8.17 -11.74
N ILE A 29 8.68 -7.85 -13.01
CA ILE A 29 7.73 -7.08 -13.81
C ILE A 29 7.25 -7.95 -14.95
N ASP A 30 6.09 -8.57 -14.74
CA ASP A 30 5.35 -9.28 -15.78
C ASP A 30 4.91 -8.33 -16.89
N ILE A 31 4.88 -8.87 -18.11
CA ILE A 31 4.48 -8.17 -19.31
C ILE A 31 3.15 -8.77 -19.77
N ASP A 32 2.08 -7.99 -19.58
CA ASP A 32 0.74 -8.36 -20.05
C ASP A 32 0.72 -8.53 -21.58
N GLU A 33 -0.21 -9.37 -22.07
CA GLU A 33 -0.30 -9.74 -23.49
C GLU A 33 -0.47 -8.51 -24.40
N THR A 34 -1.23 -7.51 -23.95
CA THR A 34 -1.48 -6.29 -24.72
C THR A 34 -0.19 -5.48 -24.88
N THR A 35 0.57 -5.32 -23.81
CA THR A 35 1.85 -4.61 -23.82
C THR A 35 2.92 -5.40 -24.58
N LEU A 36 2.93 -6.73 -24.45
CA LEU A 36 3.82 -7.59 -25.23
C LEU A 36 3.60 -7.40 -26.74
N ASN A 37 2.34 -7.35 -27.18
CA ASN A 37 2.01 -7.08 -28.58
C ASN A 37 2.50 -5.69 -29.03
N LYS A 38 2.36 -4.65 -28.18
CA LYS A 38 2.92 -3.32 -28.46
C LYS A 38 4.44 -3.37 -28.63
N TYR A 39 5.15 -4.09 -27.75
CA TYR A 39 6.61 -4.24 -27.85
C TYR A 39 7.05 -4.99 -29.10
N GLN A 40 6.33 -6.05 -29.49
CA GLN A 40 6.62 -6.79 -30.73
C GLN A 40 6.50 -5.91 -31.98
N ASN A 41 5.49 -5.04 -32.00
CA ASN A 41 5.20 -4.13 -33.11
C ASN A 41 5.93 -2.77 -33.04
N LEU A 42 6.69 -2.51 -31.98
CA LEU A 42 7.45 -1.27 -31.84
C LEU A 42 8.60 -1.21 -32.88
N GLN A 43 8.68 -0.11 -33.63
CA GLN A 43 9.65 0.12 -34.70
C GLN A 43 10.52 1.37 -34.47
N ASN A 44 10.69 1.80 -33.22
CA ASN A 44 11.58 2.92 -32.88
C ASN A 44 13.00 2.42 -32.52
N GLY A 45 13.93 3.36 -32.28
CA GLY A 45 15.31 3.05 -31.93
C GLY A 45 15.51 2.31 -30.58
N TYR A 46 14.45 2.17 -29.78
CA TYR A 46 14.50 1.51 -28.47
C TYR A 46 13.87 0.10 -28.48
N ALA A 47 13.27 -0.30 -29.61
CA ALA A 47 12.56 -1.58 -29.72
C ALA A 47 13.45 -2.79 -29.41
N SER A 48 14.70 -2.79 -29.87
CA SER A 48 15.64 -3.89 -29.61
C SER A 48 15.97 -4.01 -28.11
N ASN A 49 16.16 -2.89 -27.42
CA ASN A 49 16.45 -2.89 -25.98
C ASN A 49 15.31 -3.52 -25.16
N ILE A 50 14.06 -3.28 -25.55
CA ILE A 50 12.90 -3.93 -24.91
C ILE A 50 12.88 -5.42 -25.25
N LYS A 51 12.98 -5.79 -26.53
CA LYS A 51 12.89 -7.21 -26.93
C LYS A 51 14.00 -8.07 -26.31
N GLU A 52 15.21 -7.52 -26.20
CA GLU A 52 16.36 -8.20 -25.61
C GLU A 52 16.29 -8.31 -24.08
N SER A 53 15.51 -7.45 -23.41
CA SER A 53 15.33 -7.49 -21.96
C SER A 53 14.27 -8.48 -21.50
N ILE A 54 13.47 -9.04 -22.41
CA ILE A 54 12.39 -9.98 -22.09
C ILE A 54 12.93 -11.39 -21.85
N SER A 55 12.46 -12.01 -20.77
CA SER A 55 12.49 -13.45 -20.54
C SER A 55 11.20 -14.07 -21.07
N TRP A 56 11.31 -15.27 -21.63
CA TRP A 56 10.18 -16.03 -22.19
C TRP A 56 9.92 -17.32 -21.40
N GLU A 57 10.60 -17.49 -20.28
CA GLU A 57 10.35 -18.58 -19.35
C GLU A 57 9.13 -18.21 -18.50
N GLU A 58 8.21 -19.16 -18.33
CA GLU A 58 6.94 -18.95 -17.63
C GLU A 58 6.08 -17.84 -18.27
N THR A 59 5.64 -16.86 -17.47
CA THR A 59 4.98 -15.65 -17.94
C THR A 59 6.04 -14.68 -18.47
N PRO A 60 5.87 -14.06 -19.66
CA PRO A 60 6.84 -13.09 -20.17
C PRO A 60 7.08 -11.94 -19.18
N HIS A 61 8.34 -11.73 -18.80
CA HIS A 61 8.76 -10.73 -17.80
C HIS A 61 10.08 -10.05 -18.20
N PHE A 62 10.42 -8.94 -17.55
CA PHE A 62 11.74 -8.33 -17.74
C PHE A 62 12.82 -9.06 -16.94
N LYS A 63 13.92 -9.41 -17.60
CA LYS A 63 15.14 -9.91 -16.95
C LYS A 63 15.76 -8.80 -16.10
N LEU A 64 15.68 -8.95 -14.78
CA LEU A 64 16.28 -7.99 -13.85
C LEU A 64 17.81 -7.97 -13.97
N CYS A 65 18.40 -6.79 -13.81
CA CYS A 65 19.83 -6.57 -13.74
C CYS A 65 20.34 -6.72 -12.29
N ASP A 66 21.63 -6.49 -12.07
CA ASP A 66 22.25 -6.50 -10.75
C ASP A 66 21.42 -5.75 -9.69
N ARG A 67 21.28 -6.39 -8.52
CA ARG A 67 20.46 -5.90 -7.38
C ARG A 67 18.98 -5.75 -7.72
N ASP A 68 18.44 -6.69 -8.49
CA ASP A 68 17.02 -6.81 -8.82
C ASP A 68 16.43 -5.54 -9.46
N ARG A 69 17.23 -4.86 -10.28
CA ARG A 69 16.83 -3.61 -10.94
C ARG A 69 16.20 -3.89 -12.30
N CYS A 70 15.11 -3.20 -12.62
CA CYS A 70 14.53 -3.20 -13.95
C CYS A 70 15.58 -2.73 -15.00
N PRO A 71 15.73 -3.43 -16.14
CA PRO A 71 16.69 -3.07 -17.19
C PRO A 71 16.36 -1.72 -17.86
N HIS A 72 15.15 -1.23 -17.67
CA HIS A 72 14.67 0.03 -18.21
C HIS A 72 14.76 1.21 -17.22
N LEU A 73 15.31 1.00 -16.02
CA LEU A 73 15.60 2.10 -15.08
C LEU A 73 16.96 2.74 -15.42
N ASP A 74 16.99 4.04 -15.67
CA ASP A 74 18.24 4.76 -15.89
C ASP A 74 18.94 5.18 -14.58
N GLU A 75 20.12 5.76 -14.71
CA GLU A 75 20.94 6.26 -13.61
C GLU A 75 20.33 7.46 -12.86
N ASN A 76 19.38 8.17 -13.48
CA ASN A 76 18.63 9.28 -12.89
C ASN A 76 17.31 8.82 -12.24
N GLY A 77 17.03 7.51 -12.22
CA GLY A 77 15.78 6.97 -11.69
C GLY A 77 14.59 7.09 -12.64
N LEU A 78 14.80 7.35 -13.92
CA LEU A 78 13.76 7.48 -14.93
C LEU A 78 13.55 6.20 -15.74
N CYS A 79 12.30 5.94 -16.10
CA CYS A 79 11.94 4.80 -16.93
C CYS A 79 12.21 5.08 -18.42
N LYS A 80 13.17 4.36 -19.00
CA LYS A 80 13.56 4.46 -20.41
C LYS A 80 12.43 4.10 -21.38
N ILE A 81 11.47 3.25 -20.99
CA ILE A 81 10.28 2.96 -21.81
C ILE A 81 9.43 4.24 -21.95
N ILE A 82 9.17 4.94 -20.85
CA ILE A 82 8.44 6.23 -20.90
C ILE A 82 9.21 7.24 -21.76
N LEU A 83 10.53 7.37 -21.54
CA LEU A 83 11.35 8.34 -22.27
C LEU A 83 11.40 8.10 -23.79
N ASN A 84 11.36 6.85 -24.24
CA ASN A 84 11.56 6.50 -25.66
C ASN A 84 10.27 6.12 -26.40
N ALA A 85 9.25 5.61 -25.71
CA ALA A 85 8.02 5.10 -26.30
C ALA A 85 6.76 5.78 -25.73
N GLY A 86 6.84 6.38 -24.55
CA GLY A 86 5.72 7.04 -23.87
C GLY A 86 5.01 6.15 -22.85
N GLU A 87 4.20 6.76 -21.98
CA GLU A 87 3.51 6.07 -20.88
C GLU A 87 2.53 4.98 -21.34
N GLY A 88 2.00 5.09 -22.56
CA GLY A 88 1.10 4.09 -23.16
C GLY A 88 1.75 2.73 -23.47
N TYR A 89 3.08 2.62 -23.30
CA TYR A 89 3.85 1.39 -23.45
C TYR A 89 4.23 0.74 -22.13
N LEU A 90 3.77 1.26 -20.98
CA LEU A 90 3.97 0.59 -19.69
C LEU A 90 3.12 -0.68 -19.60
N CYS A 91 3.73 -1.74 -19.04
CA CYS A 91 3.02 -2.94 -18.61
C CYS A 91 1.94 -2.57 -17.59
N ASP A 92 0.87 -3.37 -17.50
CA ASP A 92 -0.22 -3.18 -16.55
C ASP A 92 0.30 -2.99 -15.13
N ILE A 93 1.22 -3.85 -14.70
CA ILE A 93 1.82 -3.80 -13.36
C ILE A 93 2.49 -2.43 -13.05
N CYS A 94 3.19 -1.84 -14.03
CA CYS A 94 3.83 -0.54 -13.89
C CYS A 94 2.85 0.63 -13.98
N ARG A 95 1.82 0.51 -14.83
CA ARG A 95 0.82 1.56 -15.03
C ARG A 95 -0.13 1.66 -13.83
N GLU A 96 -0.53 0.51 -13.31
CA GLU A 96 -1.47 0.42 -12.21
C GLU A 96 -0.80 0.79 -10.90
N HIS A 97 0.45 0.41 -10.64
CA HIS A 97 1.15 0.75 -9.40
C HIS A 97 1.08 2.27 -9.07
N PRO A 98 0.71 2.65 -7.83
CA PRO A 98 0.45 1.82 -6.64
C PRO A 98 -1.06 1.53 -6.42
N ARG A 99 -1.89 1.51 -7.46
CA ARG A 99 -3.35 1.38 -7.31
C ARG A 99 -3.75 -0.02 -6.86
N PHE A 100 -4.82 -0.08 -6.07
CA PHE A 100 -5.51 -1.31 -5.72
C PHE A 100 -7.01 -1.10 -5.89
N TYR A 101 -7.76 -2.19 -5.98
CA TYR A 101 -9.20 -2.20 -6.23
C TYR A 101 -9.89 -3.04 -5.16
N ASN A 102 -11.07 -2.61 -4.72
CA ASN A 102 -11.95 -3.35 -3.84
C ASN A 102 -13.30 -3.54 -4.53
N PHE A 103 -13.82 -4.77 -4.57
CA PHE A 103 -15.08 -5.08 -5.27
C PHE A 103 -16.18 -5.54 -4.29
N THR A 104 -17.14 -4.65 -4.04
CA THR A 104 -18.27 -4.87 -3.11
C THR A 104 -19.61 -4.65 -3.83
N ASP A 105 -20.57 -3.94 -3.23
CA ASP A 105 -21.76 -3.42 -3.94
C ASP A 105 -21.40 -2.30 -4.95
N VAL A 106 -20.21 -1.72 -4.80
CA VAL A 106 -19.57 -0.80 -5.73
C VAL A 106 -18.10 -1.19 -5.93
N ALA A 107 -17.48 -0.66 -6.99
CA ALA A 107 -16.03 -0.73 -7.15
C ALA A 107 -15.42 0.47 -6.42
N GLU A 108 -14.36 0.22 -5.65
CA GLU A 108 -13.57 1.28 -5.04
C GLU A 108 -12.10 1.12 -5.45
N ILE A 109 -11.43 2.23 -5.77
CA ILE A 109 -10.01 2.24 -6.14
C ILE A 109 -9.21 3.07 -5.14
N GLY A 110 -7.99 2.64 -4.83
CA GLY A 110 -7.10 3.27 -3.87
C GLY A 110 -5.68 3.47 -4.38
N LEU A 111 -4.83 3.97 -3.50
CA LEU A 111 -3.38 4.06 -3.69
C LEU A 111 -2.71 3.33 -2.52
N GLY A 112 -1.78 2.43 -2.78
CA GLY A 112 -0.97 1.74 -1.79
C GLY A 112 0.19 2.61 -1.29
N MET A 113 0.53 2.47 -0.01
CA MET A 113 1.60 3.25 0.61
C MET A 113 3.02 2.82 0.22
N SER A 114 3.21 1.70 -0.48
CA SER A 114 4.53 1.28 -1.01
C SER A 114 5.15 2.34 -1.92
N CYS A 115 4.34 3.13 -2.62
CA CYS A 115 4.82 4.34 -3.25
C CYS A 115 4.94 5.49 -2.23
N ARG A 116 6.16 5.99 -2.00
CA ARG A 116 6.42 7.11 -1.06
C ARG A 116 5.59 8.36 -1.34
N GLU A 117 5.33 8.69 -2.59
CA GLU A 117 4.48 9.84 -2.94
C GLU A 117 3.01 9.55 -2.60
N ALA A 118 2.53 8.32 -2.81
CA ALA A 118 1.19 7.93 -2.38
C ALA A 118 1.06 7.98 -0.85
N ALA A 119 2.03 7.43 -0.10
CA ALA A 119 2.08 7.53 1.35
C ALA A 119 2.03 9.00 1.81
N ARG A 120 2.82 9.88 1.19
CA ARG A 120 2.82 11.33 1.48
C ARG A 120 1.44 11.96 1.24
N ILE A 121 0.77 11.62 0.13
CA ILE A 121 -0.57 12.13 -0.20
C ILE A 121 -1.62 11.63 0.80
N ILE A 122 -1.58 10.34 1.15
CA ILE A 122 -2.50 9.70 2.10
C ILE A 122 -2.34 10.34 3.49
N LEU A 123 -1.12 10.38 4.00
CA LEU A 123 -0.80 10.89 5.34
C LEU A 123 -0.97 12.41 5.49
N SER A 124 -1.06 13.16 4.38
CA SER A 124 -1.38 14.60 4.39
C SER A 124 -2.84 14.92 4.11
N SER A 125 -3.69 13.92 3.84
CA SER A 125 -5.09 14.16 3.51
C SER A 125 -5.94 14.40 4.76
N GLN A 126 -6.49 15.60 4.88
CA GLN A 126 -7.47 15.92 5.94
C GLN A 126 -8.88 15.35 5.66
N ASN A 127 -9.19 15.06 4.39
CA ASN A 127 -10.48 14.54 3.94
C ASN A 127 -10.34 13.08 3.48
N TYR A 128 -9.75 12.24 4.33
CA TYR A 128 -9.45 10.85 4.00
C TYR A 128 -10.69 9.95 3.88
N ASP A 129 -11.81 10.38 4.46
CA ASP A 129 -13.11 9.69 4.47
C ASP A 129 -14.02 10.05 3.28
N VAL A 130 -13.71 11.14 2.57
CA VAL A 130 -14.53 11.64 1.48
C VAL A 130 -14.30 10.77 0.25
N MET A 131 -15.35 10.06 -0.17
CA MET A 131 -15.36 9.26 -1.40
C MET A 131 -16.03 10.02 -2.54
N GLU A 132 -15.39 10.05 -3.70
CA GLU A 132 -15.89 10.68 -4.94
C GLU A 132 -16.19 9.60 -5.99
N GLU A 133 -17.31 9.73 -6.70
CA GLU A 133 -17.62 8.91 -7.88
C GLU A 133 -16.73 9.39 -9.03
N ILE A 134 -15.88 8.51 -9.56
CA ILE A 134 -14.88 8.86 -10.59
C ILE A 134 -15.17 8.19 -11.93
N GLY A 135 -16.22 7.39 -12.03
CA GLY A 135 -16.65 6.76 -13.28
C GLY A 135 -17.42 5.47 -13.07
N GLU A 136 -17.36 4.61 -14.07
CA GLU A 136 -17.91 3.26 -14.05
C GLU A 136 -16.80 2.26 -14.33
N ASP A 137 -16.81 1.16 -13.59
CA ASP A 137 -15.93 0.02 -13.77
C ASP A 137 -16.71 -1.14 -14.42
N SER A 138 -16.11 -1.80 -15.41
CA SER A 138 -16.71 -2.91 -16.15
C SER A 138 -16.37 -4.29 -15.61
N ALA A 139 -15.63 -4.38 -14.50
CA ALA A 139 -15.21 -5.63 -13.89
C ALA A 139 -16.39 -6.55 -13.58
N THR A 140 -16.15 -7.84 -13.79
CA THR A 140 -17.08 -8.94 -13.54
C THR A 140 -16.71 -9.75 -12.31
N ASP A 141 -15.88 -9.17 -11.43
CA ASP A 141 -15.37 -9.86 -10.24
C ASP A 141 -16.49 -10.27 -9.30
N GLU A 142 -16.25 -11.32 -8.51
CA GLU A 142 -17.21 -11.80 -7.52
C GLU A 142 -17.47 -10.71 -6.48
N LEU A 143 -18.71 -10.22 -6.45
CA LEU A 143 -19.09 -9.15 -5.52
C LEU A 143 -19.14 -9.68 -4.10
N ILE A 144 -18.43 -9.02 -3.20
CA ILE A 144 -18.48 -9.31 -1.77
C ILE A 144 -19.79 -8.77 -1.18
N ASN A 145 -20.62 -9.67 -0.66
CA ASN A 145 -21.96 -9.37 -0.15
C ASN A 145 -22.00 -9.06 1.37
N PHE A 146 -20.87 -8.61 1.92
CA PHE A 146 -20.77 -8.13 3.29
C PHE A 146 -20.68 -6.61 3.32
N ASN A 147 -21.20 -5.99 4.40
CA ASN A 147 -21.29 -4.53 4.48
C ASN A 147 -20.03 -3.88 5.08
N GLY A 148 -18.85 -4.27 4.58
CA GLY A 148 -17.55 -3.75 5.05
C GLY A 148 -17.46 -2.23 4.96
N ARG A 149 -18.05 -1.64 3.91
CA ARG A 149 -18.15 -0.18 3.72
C ARG A 149 -18.91 0.53 4.84
N LYS A 150 -20.01 -0.07 5.35
CA LYS A 150 -20.77 0.50 6.47
C LYS A 150 -20.00 0.40 7.78
N GLU A 151 -19.28 -0.69 8.01
CA GLU A 151 -18.42 -0.81 9.20
C GLU A 151 -17.25 0.16 9.15
N ARG A 152 -16.57 0.30 8.00
CA ARG A 152 -15.57 1.36 7.78
C ARG A 152 -16.10 2.75 8.11
N LYS A 153 -17.30 3.10 7.62
CA LYS A 153 -17.92 4.41 7.91
C LYS A 153 -18.11 4.65 9.41
N LYS A 154 -18.56 3.64 10.17
CA LYS A 154 -18.71 3.75 11.63
C LYS A 154 -17.37 3.97 12.34
N ILE A 155 -16.28 3.41 11.82
CA ILE A 155 -14.94 3.65 12.38
C ILE A 155 -14.47 5.07 12.03
N TYR A 156 -14.71 5.53 10.80
CA TYR A 156 -14.38 6.90 10.39
C TYR A 156 -15.11 7.95 11.24
N GLU A 157 -16.38 7.71 11.61
CA GLU A 157 -17.12 8.58 12.54
C GLU A 157 -16.42 8.69 13.92
N ILE A 158 -15.76 7.62 14.38
CA ILE A 158 -14.95 7.65 15.63
C ILE A 158 -13.65 8.42 15.38
N LEU A 159 -12.94 8.12 14.28
CA LEU A 159 -11.67 8.77 13.94
C LEU A 159 -11.83 10.29 13.78
N GLN A 160 -12.90 10.75 13.15
CA GLN A 160 -13.14 12.18 12.92
C GLN A 160 -13.62 12.95 14.17
N ASN A 161 -13.97 12.26 15.25
CA ASN A 161 -14.54 12.90 16.43
C ASN A 161 -13.49 13.71 17.20
N GLN A 162 -13.54 15.03 17.05
CA GLN A 162 -12.61 15.97 17.69
C GLN A 162 -12.79 16.12 19.21
N SER A 163 -13.81 15.50 19.81
CA SER A 163 -14.00 15.50 21.28
C SER A 163 -13.10 14.50 22.01
N PHE A 164 -12.48 13.57 21.28
CA PHE A 164 -11.61 12.55 21.85
C PHE A 164 -10.18 12.69 21.33
N ASP A 165 -9.19 12.45 22.19
CA ASP A 165 -7.82 12.29 21.74
C ASP A 165 -7.66 10.98 20.95
N TYR A 166 -6.58 10.88 20.16
CA TYR A 166 -6.37 9.74 19.28
C TYR A 166 -6.32 8.40 20.03
N LYS A 167 -5.66 8.37 21.20
CA LYS A 167 -5.62 7.18 22.05
C LYS A 167 -7.03 6.71 22.45
N THR A 168 -7.89 7.63 22.86
CA THR A 168 -9.27 7.31 23.24
C THR A 168 -10.05 6.75 22.05
N LYS A 169 -9.86 7.30 20.83
CA LYS A 169 -10.47 6.79 19.60
C LYS A 169 -10.08 5.33 19.33
N ILE A 170 -8.79 4.99 19.47
CA ILE A 170 -8.30 3.61 19.30
C ILE A 170 -8.94 2.66 20.32
N GLU A 171 -9.01 3.05 21.59
CA GLU A 171 -9.64 2.22 22.63
C GLU A 171 -11.15 2.04 22.39
N MET A 172 -11.84 3.07 21.90
CA MET A 172 -13.25 2.96 21.50
C MET A 172 -13.45 1.97 20.34
N ILE A 173 -12.57 1.98 19.34
CA ILE A 173 -12.59 1.04 18.22
C ILE A 173 -12.35 -0.39 18.73
N LYS A 174 -11.29 -0.60 19.51
CA LYS A 174 -10.96 -1.92 20.10
C LYS A 174 -12.12 -2.46 20.93
N GLN A 175 -12.71 -1.65 21.80
CA GLN A 175 -13.85 -2.05 22.63
C GLN A 175 -15.08 -2.40 21.79
N LYS A 176 -15.40 -1.59 20.77
CA LYS A 176 -16.58 -1.78 19.92
C LYS A 176 -16.51 -3.08 19.13
N TYR A 177 -15.34 -3.41 18.60
CA TYR A 177 -15.11 -4.60 17.76
C TYR A 177 -14.52 -5.77 18.55
N LYS A 178 -14.37 -5.66 19.88
CA LYS A 178 -13.83 -6.69 20.77
C LYS A 178 -12.45 -7.21 20.32
N ILE A 179 -11.59 -6.28 19.90
CA ILE A 179 -10.24 -6.57 19.42
C ILE A 179 -9.40 -7.14 20.58
N GLU A 180 -8.79 -8.29 20.36
CA GLU A 180 -7.85 -8.88 21.31
C GLU A 180 -6.57 -8.05 21.40
N THR A 181 -6.00 -7.96 22.60
CA THR A 181 -4.79 -7.20 22.85
C THR A 181 -3.65 -8.13 23.19
N TYR A 182 -2.53 -7.98 22.50
CA TYR A 182 -1.32 -8.74 22.74
C TYR A 182 -0.18 -7.85 23.23
N ASP A 183 0.75 -8.44 23.98
CA ASP A 183 1.94 -7.74 24.47
C ASP A 183 3.05 -7.66 23.41
N ASP A 184 4.09 -6.89 23.70
CA ASP A 184 5.24 -6.72 22.79
C ASP A 184 5.93 -8.06 22.48
N THR A 185 5.92 -9.02 23.41
CA THR A 185 6.59 -10.33 23.21
C THR A 185 5.86 -11.17 22.17
N PHE A 186 4.53 -11.14 22.17
CA PHE A 186 3.72 -11.79 21.14
C PHE A 186 4.02 -11.22 19.76
N TRP A 187 3.92 -9.89 19.61
CA TRP A 187 4.13 -9.23 18.32
C TRP A 187 5.56 -9.40 17.80
N LEU A 188 6.57 -9.29 18.66
CA LEU A 188 7.97 -9.48 18.27
C LEU A 188 8.24 -10.89 17.74
N LYS A 189 7.55 -11.93 18.23
CA LYS A 189 7.68 -13.29 17.67
C LYS A 189 7.13 -13.37 16.26
N ILE A 190 5.97 -12.77 16.00
CA ILE A 190 5.37 -12.77 14.66
C ILE A 190 6.23 -11.96 13.71
N ILE A 191 6.65 -10.75 14.12
CA ILE A 191 7.58 -9.89 13.37
C ILE A 191 8.86 -10.67 13.00
N ASP A 192 9.45 -11.42 13.94
CA ASP A 192 10.65 -12.20 13.65
C ASP A 192 10.42 -13.32 12.62
N SER A 193 9.19 -13.86 12.54
CA SER A 193 8.84 -14.93 11.58
C SER A 193 8.42 -14.44 10.20
N LEU A 194 8.19 -13.13 9.99
CA LEU A 194 7.82 -12.59 8.69
C LEU A 194 8.93 -12.80 7.65
N GLU A 195 8.54 -12.85 6.38
CA GLU A 195 9.44 -12.78 5.25
C GLU A 195 9.85 -11.32 5.00
N TYR A 196 11.09 -11.09 4.58
CA TYR A 196 11.59 -9.73 4.36
C TYR A 196 12.34 -9.62 3.05
N LEU A 197 12.09 -8.52 2.33
CA LEU A 197 12.86 -8.13 1.15
C LEU A 197 14.27 -7.67 1.55
N ASP A 198 14.41 -7.01 2.71
CA ASP A 198 15.69 -6.52 3.23
C ASP A 198 15.86 -6.83 4.74
N ASN A 199 16.99 -7.42 5.11
CA ASN A 199 17.34 -7.71 6.51
C ASN A 199 17.42 -6.45 7.40
N SER A 200 17.68 -5.28 6.82
CA SER A 200 17.64 -4.00 7.53
C SER A 200 16.21 -3.58 7.88
N HIS A 201 15.21 -3.94 7.07
CA HIS A 201 13.81 -3.74 7.39
C HIS A 201 13.37 -4.68 8.52
N LYS A 202 13.82 -5.94 8.51
CA LYS A 202 13.64 -6.85 9.65
C LYS A 202 14.22 -6.27 10.94
N ALA A 203 15.47 -5.81 10.90
CA ALA A 203 16.11 -5.19 12.06
C ALA A 203 15.35 -3.94 12.54
N LEU A 204 14.77 -3.16 11.62
CA LEU A 204 13.93 -2.01 11.92
C LEU A 204 12.63 -2.45 12.63
N PHE A 205 11.92 -3.45 12.13
CA PHE A 205 10.65 -3.91 12.72
C PHE A 205 10.86 -4.58 14.08
N LEU A 206 11.97 -5.29 14.28
CA LEU A 206 12.34 -5.88 15.59
C LEU A 206 12.61 -4.82 16.68
N THR A 207 12.63 -3.53 16.34
CA THR A 207 12.61 -2.45 17.35
C THR A 207 11.22 -2.18 17.94
N TYR A 208 10.18 -2.88 17.46
CA TYR A 208 8.79 -2.70 17.88
C TYR A 208 8.63 -2.68 19.40
N SER A 209 7.84 -1.71 19.85
CA SER A 209 7.31 -1.61 21.20
C SER A 209 6.02 -0.81 21.19
N SER A 210 5.05 -1.23 22.00
CA SER A 210 3.77 -0.52 22.22
C SER A 210 3.90 0.76 23.04
N GLN A 211 5.13 1.20 23.37
CA GLN A 211 5.36 2.45 24.08
C GLN A 211 4.80 3.65 23.33
N LYS A 212 4.24 4.59 24.09
CA LYS A 212 3.63 5.80 23.52
C LYS A 212 4.69 6.64 22.82
N CYS A 213 4.45 6.93 21.54
CA CYS A 213 5.22 7.91 20.79
C CYS A 213 5.09 9.30 21.45
N PRO A 214 6.18 9.96 21.87
CA PRO A 214 6.11 11.27 22.54
C PRO A 214 5.91 12.43 21.55
N PHE A 215 5.92 12.15 20.24
CA PHE A 215 5.78 13.14 19.19
C PHE A 215 4.31 13.34 18.82
N GLY A 216 3.90 14.57 18.46
CA GLY A 216 2.53 14.89 18.02
C GLY A 216 2.24 14.38 16.61
N VAL A 217 2.22 13.06 16.44
CA VAL A 217 2.01 12.37 15.16
C VAL A 217 0.64 11.73 15.03
N ASP A 218 -0.23 11.92 16.02
CA ASP A 218 -1.58 11.36 16.11
C ASP A 218 -2.39 11.58 14.81
N GLU A 219 -2.28 12.75 14.17
CA GLU A 219 -2.98 13.02 12.91
C GLU A 219 -2.49 12.14 11.75
N TYR A 220 -1.19 11.82 11.70
CA TYR A 220 -0.63 10.94 10.67
C TYR A 220 -1.04 9.49 10.92
N LEU A 221 -1.03 9.07 12.19
CA LEU A 221 -1.48 7.74 12.61
C LEU A 221 -2.97 7.53 12.32
N GLU A 222 -3.81 8.54 12.60
CA GLU A 222 -5.23 8.51 12.26
C GLU A 222 -5.47 8.31 10.76
N ARG A 223 -4.72 9.03 9.92
CA ARG A 223 -4.80 8.90 8.45
C ARG A 223 -4.26 7.55 7.97
N ALA A 224 -3.18 7.05 8.59
CA ALA A 224 -2.62 5.73 8.29
C ALA A 224 -3.63 4.62 8.62
N LEU A 225 -4.26 4.66 9.80
CA LEU A 225 -5.29 3.71 10.19
C LEU A 225 -6.49 3.77 9.26
N ALA A 226 -6.95 4.97 8.90
CA ALA A 226 -8.04 5.13 7.96
C ALA A 226 -7.72 4.49 6.60
N TYR A 227 -6.48 4.62 6.14
CA TYR A 227 -5.98 3.95 4.94
C TYR A 227 -5.95 2.42 5.08
N PHE A 228 -5.39 1.87 6.16
CA PHE A 228 -5.32 0.42 6.34
C PHE A 228 -6.73 -0.19 6.36
N ILE A 229 -7.68 0.46 7.05
CA ILE A 229 -9.08 0.02 7.04
C ILE A 229 -9.69 0.09 5.64
N TYR A 230 -9.41 1.15 4.88
CA TYR A 230 -9.90 1.29 3.50
C TYR A 230 -9.37 0.16 2.61
N ARG A 231 -8.07 -0.14 2.70
CA ARG A 231 -7.41 -1.16 1.88
C ARG A 231 -7.81 -2.57 2.27
N HIS A 232 -7.93 -2.88 3.56
CA HIS A 232 -8.00 -4.27 4.02
C HIS A 232 -9.35 -4.69 4.58
N CYS A 233 -10.16 -3.80 5.15
CA CYS A 233 -11.42 -4.19 5.80
C CYS A 233 -12.64 -4.13 4.87
N THR A 234 -12.52 -3.44 3.73
CA THR A 234 -13.65 -3.22 2.80
C THR A 234 -14.16 -4.54 2.19
N GLU A 235 -13.22 -5.44 1.90
CA GLU A 235 -13.47 -6.76 1.29
C GLU A 235 -13.65 -7.87 2.32
N ALA A 236 -13.92 -7.53 3.58
CA ALA A 236 -14.26 -8.56 4.56
C ALA A 236 -15.51 -9.33 4.11
N PHE A 237 -15.58 -10.66 4.28
CA PHE A 237 -16.74 -11.46 3.86
C PHE A 237 -17.74 -11.74 4.98
N ASP A 238 -17.34 -11.60 6.24
CA ASP A 238 -18.22 -11.65 7.41
C ASP A 238 -17.68 -10.80 8.58
N ASN A 239 -18.34 -10.88 9.75
CA ASN A 239 -17.94 -10.10 10.92
C ASN A 239 -16.65 -10.59 11.58
N GLU A 240 -16.36 -11.89 11.50
CA GLU A 240 -15.15 -12.48 12.09
C GLU A 240 -13.94 -12.04 11.26
N ASP A 241 -14.03 -12.20 9.94
CA ASP A 241 -13.03 -11.73 8.97
C ASP A 241 -12.81 -10.21 9.08
N PHE A 242 -13.89 -9.41 9.20
CA PHE A 242 -13.76 -7.97 9.43
C PHE A 242 -12.97 -7.66 10.71
N THR A 243 -13.19 -8.42 11.78
CA THR A 243 -12.51 -8.21 13.07
C THR A 243 -11.03 -8.59 12.96
N SER A 244 -10.70 -9.69 12.29
CA SER A 244 -9.32 -10.11 11.97
C SER A 244 -8.58 -9.05 11.14
N ARG A 245 -9.21 -8.56 10.07
CA ARG A 245 -8.67 -7.47 9.23
C ARG A 245 -8.48 -6.17 10.01
N LEU A 246 -9.40 -5.84 10.92
CA LEU A 246 -9.27 -4.66 11.77
C LEU A 246 -8.14 -4.81 12.80
N SER A 247 -7.95 -5.99 13.39
CA SER A 247 -6.80 -6.30 14.26
C SER A 247 -5.48 -6.10 13.52
N PHE A 248 -5.40 -6.62 12.28
CA PHE A 248 -4.26 -6.37 11.38
C PHE A 248 -4.02 -4.87 11.12
N CYS A 249 -5.07 -4.10 10.79
CA CYS A 249 -4.94 -2.66 10.57
C CYS A 249 -4.42 -1.91 11.80
N LEU A 250 -4.88 -2.29 13.00
CA LEU A 250 -4.43 -1.72 14.27
C LEU A 250 -2.99 -2.12 14.58
N PHE A 251 -2.56 -3.33 14.20
CA PHE A 251 -1.15 -3.73 14.30
C PHE A 251 -0.27 -2.88 13.37
N CYS A 252 -0.63 -2.71 12.10
CA CYS A 252 0.15 -1.90 11.15
C CYS A 252 0.27 -0.44 11.63
N GLU A 253 -0.80 0.12 12.20
CA GLU A 253 -0.77 1.44 12.83
C GLU A 253 0.16 1.50 14.05
N SER A 254 0.08 0.52 14.95
CA SER A 254 0.95 0.42 16.12
C SER A 254 2.42 0.27 15.72
N LEU A 255 2.70 -0.53 14.70
CA LEU A 255 4.03 -0.69 14.13
C LEU A 255 4.55 0.65 13.59
N LEU A 256 3.74 1.37 12.80
CA LEU A 256 4.11 2.69 12.30
C LEU A 256 4.39 3.67 13.46
N ALA A 257 3.54 3.72 14.48
CA ALA A 257 3.76 4.57 15.66
C ALA A 257 5.08 4.25 16.37
N SER A 258 5.41 2.96 16.49
CA SER A 258 6.65 2.48 17.08
C SER A 258 7.88 2.88 16.26
N LEU A 259 7.84 2.67 14.94
CA LEU A 259 8.94 3.04 14.05
C LEU A 259 9.18 4.56 14.05
N ILE A 260 8.11 5.36 14.03
CA ILE A 260 8.21 6.82 14.12
C ILE A 260 8.93 7.22 15.41
N CYS A 261 8.55 6.61 16.54
CA CYS A 261 9.14 6.89 17.83
C CYS A 261 10.64 6.54 17.86
N ASN A 262 10.99 5.33 17.42
CA ASN A 262 12.34 4.80 17.45
C ASN A 262 13.29 5.53 16.49
N GLN A 263 12.81 5.84 15.29
CA GLN A 263 13.57 6.57 14.28
C GLN A 263 13.53 8.10 14.50
N LYS A 264 12.76 8.57 15.50
CA LYS A 264 12.56 10.00 15.79
C LYS A 264 12.09 10.78 14.56
N ALA A 265 11.27 10.15 13.72
CA ALA A 265 10.69 10.75 12.53
C ALA A 265 9.73 11.87 12.95
N LYS A 266 9.94 13.09 12.43
CA LYS A 266 9.16 14.28 12.80
C LYS A 266 8.49 14.94 11.59
N THR A 267 9.01 14.69 10.40
CA THR A 267 8.51 15.26 9.17
C THR A 267 7.60 14.28 8.45
N LEU A 268 6.65 14.81 7.68
CA LEU A 268 5.80 13.99 6.82
C LEU A 268 6.62 13.10 5.87
N GLN A 269 7.76 13.59 5.38
CA GLN A 269 8.63 12.81 4.49
C GLN A 269 9.20 11.58 5.21
N GLU A 270 9.78 11.76 6.40
CA GLU A 270 10.32 10.65 7.19
C GLU A 270 9.24 9.63 7.56
N ILE A 271 8.05 10.10 7.94
CA ILE A 271 6.92 9.21 8.26
C ILE A 271 6.44 8.46 7.02
N SER A 272 6.42 9.11 5.85
CA SER A 272 6.02 8.48 4.58
C SER A 272 6.98 7.38 4.17
N VAL A 273 8.28 7.52 4.45
CA VAL A 273 9.28 6.46 4.24
C VAL A 273 8.99 5.25 5.11
N LEU A 274 8.70 5.45 6.41
CA LEU A 274 8.38 4.34 7.31
C LEU A 274 7.08 3.63 6.92
N ALA A 275 6.06 4.40 6.53
CA ALA A 275 4.80 3.85 6.03
C ALA A 275 4.99 3.06 4.73
N SER A 276 5.86 3.51 3.82
CA SER A 276 6.17 2.76 2.60
C SER A 276 6.87 1.43 2.89
N ILE A 277 7.83 1.41 3.84
CA ILE A 277 8.52 0.17 4.24
C ILE A 277 7.52 -0.84 4.84
N ILE A 278 6.59 -0.38 5.70
CA ILE A 278 5.51 -1.22 6.21
C ILE A 278 4.67 -1.79 5.08
N SER A 279 4.31 -0.96 4.10
CA SER A 279 3.52 -1.38 2.96
C SER A 279 4.25 -2.43 2.11
N GLU A 280 5.50 -2.16 1.75
CA GLU A 280 6.36 -3.05 0.94
C GLU A 280 6.55 -4.42 1.60
N GLU A 281 6.90 -4.45 2.88
CA GLU A 281 7.20 -5.71 3.59
C GLU A 281 5.93 -6.46 4.00
N ILE A 282 4.85 -5.77 4.38
CA ILE A 282 3.65 -6.42 4.90
C ILE A 282 2.55 -6.48 3.85
N GLU A 283 2.05 -5.35 3.36
CA GLU A 283 0.84 -5.30 2.53
C GLU A 283 1.03 -5.86 1.12
N TYR A 284 2.27 -5.94 0.64
CA TYR A 284 2.64 -6.52 -0.66
C TYR A 284 3.24 -7.93 -0.55
N SER A 285 3.23 -8.52 0.66
CA SER A 285 3.49 -9.95 0.88
C SER A 285 2.20 -10.62 1.38
N GLU A 286 1.66 -11.52 0.56
CA GLU A 286 0.45 -12.26 0.92
C GLU A 286 0.68 -13.10 2.19
N ASP A 287 1.83 -13.77 2.28
CA ASP A 287 2.21 -14.61 3.43
C ASP A 287 2.32 -13.79 4.72
N ASN A 288 2.92 -12.60 4.66
CA ASN A 288 3.01 -11.72 5.82
C ASN A 288 1.64 -11.15 6.22
N THR A 289 0.84 -10.75 5.24
CA THR A 289 -0.52 -10.25 5.49
C THR A 289 -1.37 -11.34 6.15
N GLN A 290 -1.36 -12.57 5.64
CA GLN A 290 -2.08 -13.70 6.23
C GLN A 290 -1.57 -14.02 7.64
N SER A 291 -0.26 -14.05 7.84
CA SER A 291 0.37 -14.33 9.14
C SER A 291 -0.03 -13.34 10.22
N LEU A 292 -0.24 -12.06 9.88
CA LEU A 292 -0.64 -11.02 10.83
C LEU A 292 -2.16 -10.91 11.00
N MET A 293 -2.93 -11.29 9.98
CA MET A 293 -4.39 -11.18 10.00
C MET A 293 -5.05 -12.32 10.79
N TYR A 294 -4.41 -13.50 10.84
CA TYR A 294 -4.95 -14.70 11.46
C TYR A 294 -4.03 -15.30 12.54
N CYS A 295 -3.20 -14.47 13.18
CA CYS A 295 -2.34 -14.84 14.30
C CYS A 295 -3.10 -15.00 15.63
#